data_AF-A0A453EZ55-F1
#
_entry.id   AF-A0A453EZ55-F1
#
_cell.length_a   1.000
_cell.length_b   1.000
_cell.length_c   1.000
_cell.angle_alpha   90.00
_cell.angle_beta   90.00
_cell.angle_gamma   90.00
#
_symmetry.space_group_name_H-M   'P 1'
#
loop_
_entity.id
_entity.type
_entity.pdbx_description
1 polymer ?
#
loop_
_entity_poly.entity_id
_entity_poly.type
_entity_poly.pdbx_seq_one_letter_code
_entity_poly.pdbx_strand_id
1 'polypeptide(L)'
;FARGTGRAFSKVLWDGVVGGGGGRGVGGGDARQRGRGRPPEEGPGQGDAVEAGRQDRHQGRGARAVHLQEVTHLMGVLGFGTFCYLLGARPQDVPYVYCLFYVIFVPLRWIYYRYKKWHYYLLDFCYYANTFLLVMILFYPKDEKLFMVCFSFAEGPLAWALIVWRCSLVFSSFDKLVSVLIHLLPGIVLFTIRWWNPQTFAAMHPEGRAARVTWPYVEDKSYLWTWLFVVPLAAYTLWQLMYFLIVNVLRRQRLLRDPEVMTSYRELSKKAQKAN
;
A
#
# COMPACT_ATOMS: atom_id res chain seq x y z
N PHE A 1 -31.31 8.97 30.61
CA PHE A 1 -29.90 9.27 30.24
C PHE A 1 -29.23 7.94 29.88
N ALA A 2 -28.80 7.60 28.68
CA ALA A 2 -28.67 8.29 27.41
C ALA A 2 -28.85 7.25 26.29
N ARG A 3 -29.83 7.46 25.39
CA ARG A 3 -30.01 6.69 24.14
C ARG A 3 -29.77 7.57 22.90
N GLY A 4 -29.02 8.66 23.03
CA GLY A 4 -29.01 9.75 22.04
C GLY A 4 -27.70 10.03 21.29
N THR A 5 -26.54 9.53 21.74
CA THR A 5 -25.24 10.07 21.27
C THR A 5 -24.49 9.20 20.25
N GLY A 6 -24.89 7.95 20.02
CA GLY A 6 -24.19 7.04 19.09
C GLY A 6 -24.55 7.22 17.61
N ARG A 7 -25.71 7.81 17.28
CA ARG A 7 -26.15 7.97 15.88
C ARG A 7 -25.68 9.26 15.21
N ALA A 8 -25.27 10.27 15.98
CA ALA A 8 -24.75 11.52 15.42
C ALA A 8 -23.31 11.39 14.91
N PHE A 9 -22.45 10.64 15.63
CA PHE A 9 -21.04 10.46 15.24
C PHE A 9 -20.86 9.55 14.00
N SER A 10 -21.75 8.57 13.81
CA SER A 10 -21.69 7.69 12.65
C SER A 10 -22.24 8.33 11.37
N LYS A 11 -23.04 9.41 11.47
CA LYS A 11 -23.67 10.04 10.32
C LYS A 11 -22.82 11.16 9.71
N VAL A 12 -22.11 11.93 10.55
CA VAL A 12 -21.18 12.98 10.09
C VAL A 12 -19.97 12.39 9.34
N LEU A 13 -19.52 11.18 9.68
CA LEU A 13 -18.41 10.52 8.99
C LEU A 13 -18.81 9.78 7.68
N TRP A 14 -20.10 9.52 7.48
CA TRP A 14 -20.62 8.78 6.33
C TRP A 14 -21.20 9.69 5.25
N ASP A 15 -21.85 10.81 5.63
CA ASP A 15 -22.51 11.71 4.67
C ASP A 15 -21.54 12.70 3.99
N GLY A 16 -20.33 12.91 4.54
CA GLY A 16 -19.28 13.76 3.93
C GLY A 16 -18.54 13.12 2.74
N VAL A 17 -18.78 11.84 2.43
CA VAL A 17 -18.08 11.08 1.38
C VAL A 17 -18.98 10.83 0.15
N VAL A 18 -20.27 11.13 0.22
CA VAL A 18 -21.23 10.88 -0.86
C VAL A 18 -22.05 12.14 -1.15
N GLY A 19 -21.44 13.11 -1.83
CA GLY A 19 -22.17 14.29 -2.26
C GLY A 19 -21.37 15.21 -3.19
N GLY A 20 -21.83 15.35 -4.43
CA GLY A 20 -21.62 16.55 -5.23
C GLY A 20 -20.49 16.49 -6.27
N GLY A 21 -20.88 16.26 -7.53
CA GLY A 21 -20.00 16.42 -8.69
C GLY A 21 -20.74 16.53 -10.01
N GLY A 22 -21.94 17.12 -10.01
CA GLY A 22 -22.68 17.52 -11.21
C GLY A 22 -23.06 19.00 -11.12
N GLY A 23 -22.68 19.78 -12.12
CA GLY A 23 -22.98 21.22 -12.28
C GLY A 23 -21.87 21.90 -13.09
N ARG A 24 -21.99 22.02 -14.42
CA ARG A 24 -22.67 23.11 -15.17
C ARG A 24 -22.36 24.52 -14.66
N GLY A 25 -21.47 25.19 -15.41
CA GLY A 25 -21.69 26.50 -16.03
C GLY A 25 -21.87 27.72 -15.13
N VAL A 26 -20.87 28.60 -15.13
CA VAL A 26 -21.09 30.05 -15.05
C VAL A 26 -20.14 30.73 -16.04
N GLY A 27 -20.73 31.47 -16.97
CA GLY A 27 -20.03 32.26 -17.98
C GLY A 27 -19.44 33.54 -17.40
N GLY A 28 -18.27 33.89 -17.88
CA GLY A 28 -17.70 35.23 -17.80
C GLY A 28 -17.29 35.63 -19.22
N GLY A 29 -18.05 36.53 -19.83
CA GLY A 29 -17.68 37.14 -21.08
C GLY A 29 -16.56 38.14 -20.86
N ASP A 30 -15.53 38.08 -21.68
CA ASP A 30 -14.78 39.28 -22.01
C ASP A 30 -14.24 39.19 -23.44
N ALA A 31 -14.51 40.26 -24.18
CA ALA A 31 -14.32 40.37 -25.60
C ALA A 31 -12.86 40.68 -25.93
N ARG A 32 -12.22 39.84 -26.74
CA ARG A 32 -11.02 40.24 -27.50
C ARG A 32 -11.01 39.55 -28.86
N GLN A 33 -11.60 40.23 -29.83
CA GLN A 33 -11.36 39.97 -31.25
C GLN A 33 -9.87 40.22 -31.54
N ARG A 34 -9.12 39.14 -31.80
CA ARG A 34 -7.87 39.18 -32.54
C ARG A 34 -7.98 38.18 -33.67
N GLY A 35 -7.88 38.68 -34.90
CA GLY A 35 -8.01 37.93 -36.13
C GLY A 35 -7.12 36.69 -36.13
N ARG A 36 -7.75 35.53 -36.22
CA ARG A 36 -7.13 34.30 -36.69
C ARG A 36 -7.62 34.09 -38.12
N GLY A 37 -6.69 33.96 -39.06
CA GLY A 37 -7.00 33.53 -40.40
C GLY A 37 -7.82 32.23 -40.37
N ARG A 38 -8.76 32.10 -41.30
CA ARG A 38 -9.48 30.85 -41.54
C ARG A 38 -8.46 29.71 -41.67
N PRO A 39 -8.59 28.59 -40.93
CA PRO A 39 -7.95 27.37 -41.36
C PRO A 39 -8.54 26.98 -42.73
N PRO A 40 -7.79 26.26 -43.58
CA PRO A 40 -8.29 25.83 -44.87
C PRO A 40 -9.59 25.03 -44.66
N GLU A 41 -10.60 25.26 -45.50
CA GLU A 41 -11.84 24.49 -45.50
C GLU A 41 -11.50 23.01 -45.70
N GLU A 42 -11.54 22.24 -44.61
CA GLU A 42 -11.56 20.77 -44.66
C GLU A 42 -12.84 20.37 -45.41
N GLY A 43 -12.70 19.60 -46.49
CA GLY A 43 -13.84 19.19 -47.30
C GLY A 43 -14.88 18.41 -46.48
N PRO A 44 -16.17 18.44 -46.86
CA PRO A 44 -17.31 18.01 -46.05
C PRO A 44 -17.35 16.51 -45.66
N GLY A 45 -16.32 15.72 -45.96
CA GLY A 45 -16.16 14.33 -45.50
C GLY A 45 -14.82 14.03 -44.83
N GLN A 46 -13.92 15.00 -44.71
CA GLN A 46 -12.58 14.79 -44.14
C GLN A 46 -12.57 14.90 -42.61
N GLY A 47 -13.40 15.77 -42.04
CA GLY A 47 -13.64 15.84 -40.59
C GLY A 47 -14.28 14.57 -40.03
N ASP A 48 -15.30 14.04 -40.72
CA ASP A 48 -16.03 12.83 -40.31
C ASP A 48 -15.14 11.59 -40.29
N ALA A 49 -14.23 11.44 -41.27
CA ALA A 49 -13.28 10.33 -41.30
C ALA A 49 -12.22 10.41 -40.19
N VAL A 50 -11.76 11.63 -39.87
CA VAL A 50 -10.81 11.87 -38.76
C VAL A 50 -11.48 11.61 -37.41
N GLU A 51 -12.73 12.01 -37.25
CA GLU A 51 -13.52 11.80 -36.03
C GLU A 51 -13.87 10.32 -35.84
N ALA A 52 -14.31 9.62 -36.89
CA ALA A 52 -14.51 8.17 -36.87
C ALA A 52 -13.21 7.40 -36.52
N GLY A 53 -12.07 7.79 -37.07
CA GLY A 53 -10.76 7.21 -36.74
C GLY A 53 -10.24 7.54 -35.34
N ARG A 54 -10.73 8.61 -34.71
CA ARG A 54 -10.50 8.90 -33.28
C ARG A 54 -11.40 8.03 -32.40
N GLN A 55 -12.67 7.88 -32.78
CA GLN A 55 -13.66 7.07 -32.06
C GLN A 55 -13.29 5.59 -32.07
N ASP A 56 -12.89 5.04 -33.22
CA ASP A 56 -12.41 3.66 -33.36
C ASP A 56 -11.14 3.41 -32.52
N ARG A 57 -10.17 4.34 -32.52
CA ARG A 57 -9.00 4.25 -31.63
C ARG A 57 -9.36 4.33 -30.15
N HIS A 58 -10.34 5.15 -29.79
CA HIS A 58 -10.81 5.28 -28.41
C HIS A 58 -11.53 4.00 -27.95
N GLN A 59 -12.35 3.42 -28.83
CA GLN A 59 -13.07 2.18 -28.62
C GLN A 59 -12.11 0.99 -28.53
N GLY A 60 -11.12 0.91 -29.41
CA GLY A 60 -10.06 -0.11 -29.38
C GLY A 60 -9.16 0.01 -28.14
N ARG A 61 -8.83 1.23 -27.69
CA ARG A 61 -8.13 1.44 -26.41
C ARG A 61 -8.98 1.03 -25.21
N GLY A 62 -10.29 1.33 -25.24
CA GLY A 62 -11.25 0.92 -24.22
C GLY A 62 -11.35 -0.60 -24.11
N ALA A 63 -11.54 -1.29 -25.24
CA ALA A 63 -11.60 -2.76 -25.29
C ALA A 63 -10.31 -3.42 -24.76
N ARG A 64 -9.14 -2.91 -25.15
CA ARG A 64 -7.84 -3.40 -24.61
C ARG A 64 -7.70 -3.19 -23.11
N ALA A 65 -8.16 -2.05 -22.59
CA ALA A 65 -8.11 -1.75 -21.17
C ALA A 65 -9.03 -2.68 -20.35
N VAL A 66 -10.25 -2.94 -20.85
CA VAL A 66 -11.18 -3.90 -20.24
C VAL A 66 -10.58 -5.30 -20.22
N HIS A 67 -10.03 -5.76 -21.34
CA HIS A 67 -9.39 -7.08 -21.40
C HIS A 67 -8.21 -7.21 -20.43
N LEU A 68 -7.35 -6.18 -20.34
CA LEU A 68 -6.25 -6.17 -19.37
C LEU A 68 -6.76 -6.24 -17.93
N GLN A 69 -7.88 -5.58 -17.63
CA GLN A 69 -8.50 -5.60 -16.32
C GLN A 69 -9.05 -6.99 -15.97
N GLU A 70 -9.70 -7.66 -16.92
CA GLU A 70 -10.21 -9.03 -16.76
C GLU A 70 -9.08 -10.04 -16.52
N VAL A 71 -8.01 -9.98 -17.32
CA VAL A 71 -6.83 -10.84 -17.16
C VAL A 71 -6.17 -10.58 -15.81
N THR A 72 -5.99 -9.32 -15.42
CA THR A 72 -5.42 -8.96 -14.10
C THR A 72 -6.28 -9.50 -12.96
N HIS A 73 -7.61 -9.40 -13.11
CA HIS A 73 -8.56 -9.94 -12.14
C HIS A 73 -8.43 -11.46 -11.99
N LEU A 74 -8.44 -12.20 -13.10
CA LEU A 74 -8.29 -13.65 -13.09
C LEU A 74 -6.97 -14.07 -12.44
N MET A 75 -5.86 -13.46 -12.86
CA MET A 75 -4.53 -13.75 -12.29
C MET A 75 -4.44 -13.39 -10.81
N GLY A 76 -5.06 -12.28 -10.39
CA GLY A 76 -5.12 -11.85 -9.00
C GLY A 76 -5.91 -12.84 -8.13
N VAL A 77 -7.06 -13.30 -8.61
CA VAL A 77 -7.90 -14.28 -7.91
C VAL A 77 -7.19 -15.64 -7.81
N LEU A 78 -6.60 -16.12 -8.92
CA LEU A 78 -5.85 -17.37 -8.92
C LEU A 78 -4.64 -17.29 -7.98
N GLY A 79 -3.84 -16.22 -8.07
CA GLY A 79 -2.68 -16.04 -7.21
C GLY A 79 -3.03 -15.95 -5.72
N PHE A 80 -4.09 -15.20 -5.37
CA PHE A 80 -4.57 -15.11 -4.00
C PHE A 80 -5.16 -16.44 -3.52
N GLY A 81 -5.91 -17.15 -4.37
CA GLY A 81 -6.44 -18.49 -4.08
C GLY A 81 -5.34 -19.52 -3.84
N THR A 82 -4.30 -19.54 -4.69
CA THR A 82 -3.12 -20.38 -4.49
C THR A 82 -2.40 -20.05 -3.18
N PHE A 83 -2.28 -18.78 -2.83
CA PHE A 83 -1.71 -18.36 -1.54
C PHE A 83 -2.54 -18.89 -0.36
N CYS A 84 -3.87 -18.74 -0.38
CA CYS A 84 -4.75 -19.27 0.66
C CYS A 84 -4.69 -20.80 0.76
N TYR A 85 -4.59 -21.51 -0.38
CA TYR A 85 -4.40 -22.95 -0.40
C TYR A 85 -3.06 -23.35 0.25
N LEU A 86 -1.96 -22.68 -0.11
CA LEU A 86 -0.64 -22.92 0.49
C LEU A 86 -0.66 -22.65 1.99
N LEU A 87 -1.33 -21.59 2.44
CA LEU A 87 -1.49 -21.29 3.86
C LEU A 87 -2.19 -22.42 4.63
N GLY A 88 -3.17 -23.09 4.03
CA GLY A 88 -3.86 -24.24 4.66
C GLY A 88 -3.12 -25.57 4.52
N ALA A 89 -2.49 -25.83 3.38
CA ALA A 89 -1.90 -27.13 3.04
C ALA A 89 -0.42 -27.26 3.44
N ARG A 90 0.37 -26.18 3.29
CA ARG A 90 1.80 -26.12 3.63
C ARG A 90 2.20 -24.71 4.12
N PRO A 91 1.72 -24.27 5.29
CA PRO A 91 2.08 -22.96 5.85
C PRO A 91 3.57 -22.77 6.13
N GLN A 92 4.37 -23.83 6.22
CA GLN A 92 5.83 -23.75 6.29
C GLN A 92 6.46 -23.13 5.03
N ASP A 93 5.77 -23.17 3.89
CA ASP A 93 6.27 -22.61 2.62
C ASP A 93 5.94 -21.11 2.49
N VAL A 94 5.03 -20.59 3.31
CA VAL A 94 4.54 -19.20 3.27
C VAL A 94 5.65 -18.15 3.43
N PRO A 95 6.64 -18.29 4.34
CA PRO A 95 7.76 -17.36 4.42
C PRO A 95 8.58 -17.28 3.12
N TYR A 96 8.78 -18.40 2.42
CA TYR A 96 9.52 -18.43 1.15
C TYR A 96 8.72 -17.79 0.01
N VAL A 97 7.42 -18.06 -0.05
CA VAL A 97 6.50 -17.39 -1.00
C VAL A 97 6.49 -15.88 -0.76
N TYR A 98 6.53 -15.45 0.50
CA TYR A 98 6.67 -14.03 0.87
C TYR A 98 8.00 -13.44 0.37
N CYS A 99 9.13 -14.12 0.56
CA CYS A 99 10.42 -13.67 0.05
C CYS A 99 10.40 -13.51 -1.48
N LEU A 100 9.84 -14.49 -2.19
CA LEU A 100 9.67 -14.44 -3.65
C LEU A 100 8.78 -13.26 -4.06
N PHE A 101 7.64 -13.08 -3.39
CA PHE A 101 6.74 -11.94 -3.59
C PHE A 101 7.49 -10.62 -3.41
N TYR A 102 8.22 -10.45 -2.31
CA TYR A 102 8.90 -9.19 -2.01
C TYR A 102 10.00 -8.85 -3.02
N VAL A 103 10.86 -9.83 -3.34
CA VAL A 103 11.99 -9.66 -4.27
C VAL A 103 11.52 -9.39 -5.70
N ILE A 104 10.35 -9.88 -6.11
CA ILE A 104 9.81 -9.63 -7.45
C ILE A 104 9.02 -8.32 -7.50
N PHE A 105 8.04 -8.15 -6.60
CA PHE A 105 7.06 -7.09 -6.74
C PHE A 105 7.56 -5.72 -6.27
N VAL A 106 8.49 -5.65 -5.32
CA VAL A 106 9.05 -4.36 -4.87
C VAL A 106 9.91 -3.70 -5.96
N PRO A 107 10.84 -4.40 -6.64
CA PRO A 107 11.57 -3.81 -7.77
C PRO A 107 10.67 -3.40 -8.94
N LEU A 108 9.66 -4.21 -9.28
CA LEU A 108 8.66 -3.86 -10.30
C LEU A 108 7.94 -2.55 -9.91
N ARG A 109 7.54 -2.42 -8.65
CA ARG A 109 6.89 -1.22 -8.13
C ARG A 109 7.83 -0.01 -8.12
N TRP A 110 9.12 -0.22 -7.85
CA TRP A 110 10.14 0.82 -7.99
C TRP A 110 10.22 1.36 -9.41
N ILE A 111 10.32 0.49 -10.42
CA ILE A 111 10.35 0.90 -11.83
C ILE A 111 9.08 1.68 -12.18
N TYR A 112 7.91 1.15 -11.82
CA TYR A 112 6.62 1.79 -12.09
C TYR A 112 6.48 3.16 -11.41
N TYR A 113 6.88 3.28 -10.15
CA TYR A 113 6.79 4.54 -9.40
C TYR A 113 7.83 5.55 -9.83
N ARG A 114 8.99 5.14 -10.35
CA ARG A 114 9.95 6.05 -10.97
C ARG A 114 9.37 6.67 -12.23
N TYR A 115 8.70 5.88 -13.07
CA TYR A 115 8.01 6.40 -14.26
C TYR A 115 6.91 7.42 -13.91
N LYS A 116 6.12 7.15 -12.85
CA LYS A 116 5.07 8.06 -12.37
C LYS A 116 5.53 9.20 -11.44
N LYS A 117 6.85 9.33 -11.18
CA LYS A 117 7.43 10.25 -10.18
C LYS A 117 6.88 10.07 -8.74
N TRP A 118 6.42 8.87 -8.42
CA TRP A 118 5.84 8.43 -7.14
C TRP A 118 6.83 7.65 -6.26
N HIS A 119 8.11 7.67 -6.61
CA HIS A 119 9.14 6.85 -5.96
C HIS A 119 9.33 7.11 -4.45
N TYR A 120 8.86 8.23 -3.92
CA TYR A 120 8.92 8.50 -2.47
C TYR A 120 7.93 7.67 -1.65
N TYR A 121 6.89 7.08 -2.26
CA TYR A 121 6.05 6.10 -1.56
C TYR A 121 6.82 4.84 -1.13
N LEU A 122 7.94 4.53 -1.79
CA LEU A 122 8.78 3.39 -1.41
C LEU A 122 9.60 3.66 -0.14
N LEU A 123 9.63 4.90 0.35
CA LEU A 123 10.21 5.25 1.66
C LEU A 123 9.22 5.06 2.81
N ASP A 124 7.98 4.66 2.53
CA ASP A 124 6.98 4.45 3.57
C ASP A 124 7.37 3.30 4.50
N PHE A 125 6.85 3.37 5.74
CA PHE A 125 7.19 2.43 6.80
C PHE A 125 6.92 0.97 6.44
N CYS A 126 5.93 0.69 5.58
CA CYS A 126 5.62 -0.67 5.16
C CYS A 126 6.81 -1.33 4.43
N TYR A 127 7.51 -0.62 3.54
CA TYR A 127 8.71 -1.17 2.87
C TYR A 127 9.89 -1.31 3.83
N TYR A 128 9.99 -0.42 4.82
CA TYR A 128 10.98 -0.54 5.88
C TYR A 128 10.74 -1.82 6.70
N ALA A 129 9.53 -2.00 7.25
CA ALA A 129 9.15 -3.16 8.04
C ALA A 129 9.28 -4.49 7.27
N ASN A 130 8.85 -4.51 6.00
CA ASN A 130 8.98 -5.70 5.16
C ASN A 130 10.44 -6.04 4.86
N THR A 131 11.32 -5.04 4.68
CA THR A 131 12.77 -5.28 4.55
C THR A 131 13.35 -5.93 5.82
N PHE A 132 12.94 -5.47 7.00
CA PHE A 132 13.34 -6.09 8.27
C PHE A 132 12.88 -7.54 8.37
N LEU A 133 11.62 -7.81 8.00
CA LEU A 133 11.09 -9.18 7.98
C LEU A 133 11.83 -10.06 6.97
N LEU A 134 12.16 -9.54 5.78
CA LEU A 134 12.94 -10.27 4.79
C LEU A 134 14.34 -10.62 5.33
N VAL A 135 15.03 -9.66 5.95
CA VAL A 135 16.35 -9.88 6.55
C VAL A 135 16.29 -10.91 7.67
N MET A 136 15.25 -10.84 8.49
CA MET A 136 15.00 -11.82 9.55
C MET A 136 14.85 -13.23 8.96
N ILE A 137 13.99 -13.42 7.95
CA ILE A 137 13.75 -14.74 7.37
C ILE A 137 15.01 -15.30 6.67
N LEU A 138 15.76 -14.46 5.95
CA LEU A 138 16.89 -14.92 5.13
C LEU A 138 18.20 -15.07 5.91
N PHE A 139 18.49 -14.18 6.86
CA PHE A 139 19.80 -14.14 7.52
C PHE A 139 19.74 -14.48 9.01
N TYR A 140 18.65 -14.13 9.69
CA TYR A 140 18.51 -14.30 11.15
C TYR A 140 17.23 -15.05 11.55
N PRO A 141 16.91 -16.22 10.95
CA PRO A 141 15.62 -16.89 11.16
C PRO A 141 15.43 -17.45 12.58
N LYS A 142 16.51 -17.50 13.37
CA LYS A 142 16.51 -17.98 14.77
C LYS A 142 16.57 -16.84 15.79
N ASP A 143 16.66 -15.58 15.35
CA ASP A 143 16.76 -14.45 16.26
C ASP A 143 15.37 -14.07 16.80
N GLU A 144 15.13 -14.42 18.06
CA GLU A 144 13.86 -14.14 18.76
C GLU A 144 13.59 -12.64 18.91
N LYS A 145 14.62 -11.81 19.09
CA LYS A 145 14.48 -10.37 19.32
C LYS A 145 14.02 -9.69 18.04
N LEU A 146 14.64 -10.05 16.93
CA LEU A 146 14.26 -9.55 15.61
C LEU A 146 12.86 -10.04 15.20
N PHE A 147 12.48 -11.26 15.60
CA PHE A 147 11.10 -11.75 15.49
C PHE A 147 10.13 -10.82 16.22
N MET A 148 10.38 -10.48 17.50
CA MET A 148 9.49 -9.60 18.29
C MET A 148 9.30 -8.24 17.65
N VAL A 149 10.39 -7.68 17.11
CA VAL A 149 10.36 -6.37 16.46
C VAL A 149 9.53 -6.42 15.19
N CYS A 150 9.75 -7.41 14.34
CA CYS A 150 8.96 -7.61 13.12
C CYS A 150 7.48 -7.89 13.42
N PHE A 151 7.20 -8.66 14.47
CA PHE A 151 5.85 -8.95 14.95
C PHE A 151 5.12 -7.67 15.37
N SER A 152 5.80 -6.82 16.13
CA SER A 152 5.26 -5.52 16.56
C SER A 152 4.99 -4.58 15.38
N PHE A 153 5.83 -4.60 14.35
CA PHE A 153 5.59 -3.83 13.12
C PHE A 153 4.38 -4.35 12.34
N ALA A 154 4.26 -5.66 12.18
CA ALA A 154 3.18 -6.29 11.43
C ALA A 154 1.81 -6.04 12.08
N GLU A 155 1.67 -6.37 13.36
CA GLU A 155 0.41 -6.27 14.11
C GLU A 155 0.08 -4.83 14.53
N GLY A 156 1.09 -3.96 14.62
CA GLY A 156 0.91 -2.55 14.92
C GLY A 156 0.71 -1.72 13.64
N PRO A 157 1.71 -0.91 13.25
CA PRO A 157 1.56 0.08 12.18
C PRO A 157 1.10 -0.50 10.83
N LEU A 158 1.47 -1.74 10.46
CA LEU A 158 1.06 -2.32 9.18
C LEU A 158 -0.42 -2.73 9.16
N ALA A 159 -0.90 -3.39 10.22
CA ALA A 159 -2.31 -3.74 10.36
C ALA A 159 -3.19 -2.47 10.46
N TRP A 160 -2.78 -1.48 11.25
CA TRP A 160 -3.48 -0.20 11.34
C TRP A 160 -3.50 0.56 10.02
N ALA A 161 -2.44 0.47 9.21
CA ALA A 161 -2.40 1.07 7.89
C ALA A 161 -3.48 0.52 6.95
N LEU A 162 -3.81 -0.78 7.00
CA LEU A 162 -4.91 -1.34 6.20
C LEU A 162 -6.24 -0.61 6.48
N ILE A 163 -6.50 -0.31 7.76
CA ILE A 163 -7.72 0.38 8.22
C ILE A 163 -7.67 1.86 7.85
N VAL A 164 -6.61 2.57 8.24
CA VAL A 164 -6.47 4.03 8.06
C VAL A 164 -6.47 4.42 6.59
N TRP A 165 -5.77 3.65 5.76
CA TRP A 165 -5.69 3.92 4.32
C TRP A 165 -6.84 3.30 3.53
N ARG A 166 -7.75 2.59 4.21
CA ARG A 166 -8.86 1.82 3.60
C ARG A 166 -8.38 0.97 2.42
N CYS A 167 -7.28 0.26 2.63
CA CYS A 167 -6.70 -0.59 1.60
C CYS A 167 -7.73 -1.64 1.17
N SER A 168 -8.16 -1.56 -0.09
CA SER A 168 -9.20 -2.43 -0.64
C SER A 168 -8.56 -3.51 -1.50
N LEU A 169 -8.91 -4.77 -1.24
CA LEU A 169 -8.47 -5.90 -2.04
C LEU A 169 -9.25 -5.91 -3.36
N VAL A 170 -8.63 -5.37 -4.40
CA VAL A 170 -9.24 -5.23 -5.73
C VAL A 170 -8.39 -5.99 -6.74
N PHE A 171 -8.83 -7.18 -7.13
CA PHE A 171 -8.07 -8.05 -8.04
C PHE A 171 -7.93 -7.47 -9.44
N SER A 172 -8.84 -6.59 -9.86
CA SER A 172 -8.74 -5.87 -11.13
C SER A 172 -7.66 -4.77 -11.15
N SER A 173 -7.02 -4.48 -10.01
CA SER A 173 -5.99 -3.46 -9.90
C SER A 173 -4.77 -4.00 -9.16
N PHE A 174 -3.73 -4.31 -9.93
CA PHE A 174 -2.50 -4.86 -9.42
C PHE A 174 -1.83 -4.00 -8.33
N ASP A 175 -1.81 -2.68 -8.49
CA ASP A 175 -1.23 -1.77 -7.49
C ASP A 175 -1.99 -1.82 -6.15
N LYS A 176 -3.33 -1.92 -6.19
CA LYS A 176 -4.16 -2.10 -4.98
C LYS A 176 -3.93 -3.46 -4.33
N LEU A 177 -3.86 -4.52 -5.13
CA LEU A 177 -3.56 -5.87 -4.66
C LEU A 177 -2.20 -5.94 -3.95
N VAL A 178 -1.12 -5.50 -4.60
CA VAL A 178 0.22 -5.46 -4.00
C VAL A 178 0.26 -4.55 -2.78
N SER A 179 -0.47 -3.43 -2.80
CA SER A 179 -0.58 -2.56 -1.62
C SER A 179 -1.22 -3.26 -0.43
N VAL A 180 -2.28 -4.04 -0.62
CA VAL A 180 -2.88 -4.83 0.49
C VAL A 180 -1.91 -5.91 0.96
N LEU A 181 -1.31 -6.66 0.03
CA LEU A 181 -0.42 -7.78 0.37
C LEU A 181 0.84 -7.34 1.14
N ILE A 182 1.42 -6.18 0.82
CA ILE A 182 2.58 -5.64 1.57
C ILE A 182 2.25 -5.33 3.04
N HIS A 183 1.00 -5.02 3.36
CA HIS A 183 0.59 -4.76 4.74
C HIS A 183 0.06 -6.03 5.43
N LEU A 184 -0.59 -6.93 4.67
CA LEU A 184 -1.24 -8.13 5.20
C LEU A 184 -0.27 -9.31 5.37
N LEU A 185 0.60 -9.57 4.39
CA LEU A 185 1.46 -10.75 4.39
C LEU A 185 2.44 -10.82 5.58
N PRO A 186 3.05 -9.72 6.05
CA PRO A 186 3.96 -9.79 7.20
C PRO A 186 3.34 -10.41 8.45
N GLY A 187 2.09 -10.06 8.77
CA GLY A 187 1.37 -10.64 9.91
C GLY A 187 1.10 -12.12 9.70
N ILE A 188 0.66 -12.51 8.50
CA ILE A 188 0.41 -13.92 8.15
C ILE A 188 1.69 -14.75 8.26
N VAL A 189 2.82 -14.26 7.72
CA VAL A 189 4.10 -14.97 7.74
C VAL A 189 4.60 -15.16 9.17
N LEU A 190 4.53 -14.13 10.00
CA LEU A 190 4.94 -14.24 11.40
C LEU A 190 4.02 -15.17 12.18
N PHE A 191 2.72 -15.16 11.87
CA PHE A 191 1.76 -16.11 12.43
C PHE A 191 2.10 -17.56 12.04
N THR A 192 2.41 -17.85 10.76
CA THR A 192 2.76 -19.21 10.34
C THR A 192 4.06 -19.71 10.97
N ILE A 193 5.07 -18.84 11.07
CA ILE A 193 6.34 -19.17 11.75
C ILE A 193 6.08 -19.53 13.21
N ARG A 194 5.24 -18.76 13.90
CA ARG A 194 5.02 -18.89 15.34
C ARG A 194 4.09 -20.03 15.74
N TRP A 195 3.02 -20.29 14.96
CA TRP A 195 2.00 -21.29 15.33
C TRP A 195 2.03 -22.57 14.48
N TRP A 196 2.62 -22.55 13.28
CA TRP A 196 2.54 -23.69 12.36
C TRP A 196 3.87 -24.29 11.94
N ASN A 197 4.99 -23.64 12.24
CA ASN A 197 6.33 -24.18 12.00
C ASN A 197 7.02 -24.56 13.32
N PRO A 198 6.70 -25.73 13.92
CA PRO A 198 7.24 -26.12 15.21
C PRO A 198 8.76 -26.27 15.17
N GLN A 199 9.39 -26.55 14.02
CA GLN A 199 10.85 -26.67 13.90
C GLN A 199 11.54 -25.31 13.96
N THR A 200 11.01 -24.31 13.26
CA THR A 200 11.56 -22.94 13.28
C THR A 200 11.28 -22.29 14.62
N PHE A 201 10.06 -22.49 15.16
CA PHE A 201 9.72 -22.11 16.52
C PHE A 201 10.62 -22.80 17.56
N ALA A 202 10.89 -24.10 17.40
CA ALA A 202 11.76 -24.84 18.30
C ALA A 202 13.22 -24.39 18.22
N ALA A 203 13.71 -24.06 17.03
CA ALA A 203 15.07 -23.58 16.82
C ALA A 203 15.32 -22.17 17.39
N MET A 204 14.26 -21.42 17.67
CA MET A 204 14.34 -20.16 18.43
C MET A 204 14.51 -20.40 19.93
N HIS A 205 14.16 -21.58 20.46
CA HIS A 205 14.28 -21.87 21.88
C HIS A 205 15.75 -21.93 22.36
N PRO A 206 16.06 -21.33 23.52
CA PRO A 206 17.33 -21.58 24.20
C PRO A 206 17.49 -23.06 24.54
N GLU A 207 18.65 -23.66 24.22
CA GLU A 207 18.94 -25.06 24.52
C GLU A 207 18.75 -25.35 26.02
N GLY A 208 17.98 -26.38 26.36
CA GLY A 208 17.72 -26.82 27.74
C GLY A 208 16.41 -26.34 28.38
N ARG A 209 15.55 -25.58 27.69
CA ARG A 209 14.18 -25.26 28.15
C ARG A 209 13.13 -26.11 27.42
N ALA A 210 12.19 -26.72 28.16
CA ALA A 210 11.16 -27.59 27.59
C ALA A 210 10.26 -26.87 26.57
N ALA A 211 9.85 -27.50 25.48
CA ALA A 211 8.95 -26.87 24.51
C ALA A 211 7.58 -26.54 25.16
N ARG A 212 7.31 -25.25 25.45
CA ARG A 212 5.96 -24.77 25.80
C ARG A 212 5.30 -24.27 24.54
N VAL A 213 4.02 -24.57 24.43
CA VAL A 213 3.16 -24.24 23.29
C VAL A 213 2.92 -22.72 23.16
N THR A 214 3.17 -21.95 24.24
CA THR A 214 2.89 -20.52 24.33
C THR A 214 4.16 -19.68 24.61
N TRP A 215 4.63 -19.00 23.57
CA TRP A 215 5.48 -17.81 23.63
C TRP A 215 4.66 -16.60 24.13
N PRO A 216 5.25 -15.67 24.90
CA PRO A 216 6.66 -15.64 25.34
C PRO A 216 6.94 -16.56 26.54
N TYR A 217 8.16 -17.09 26.61
CA TYR A 217 8.55 -18.18 27.53
C TYR A 217 8.89 -17.73 28.97
N VAL A 218 8.41 -16.57 29.42
CA VAL A 218 8.87 -15.87 30.64
C VAL A 218 10.25 -15.23 30.45
N GLU A 219 10.21 -13.99 30.00
CA GLU A 219 11.24 -13.01 30.24
C GLU A 219 10.59 -11.91 31.09
N ASP A 220 11.35 -11.28 31.98
CA ASP A 220 10.84 -10.20 32.82
C ASP A 220 9.95 -9.25 32.02
N LYS A 221 8.93 -8.66 32.66
CA LYS A 221 8.06 -7.67 32.00
C LYS A 221 8.88 -6.63 31.25
N SER A 222 10.04 -6.24 31.81
CA SER A 222 11.00 -5.35 31.16
C SER A 222 11.48 -5.83 29.79
N TYR A 223 11.79 -7.11 29.62
CA TYR A 223 12.27 -7.66 28.35
C TYR A 223 11.20 -7.61 27.26
N LEU A 224 9.98 -8.07 27.58
CA LEU A 224 8.85 -8.01 26.63
C LEU A 224 8.52 -6.57 26.25
N TRP A 225 8.45 -5.68 27.23
CA TRP A 225 8.24 -4.25 26.98
C TRP A 225 9.37 -3.66 26.11
N THR A 226 10.61 -4.09 26.32
CA THR A 226 11.74 -3.61 25.54
C THR A 226 11.62 -4.04 24.07
N TRP A 227 11.41 -5.33 23.80
CA TRP A 227 11.49 -5.85 22.43
C TRP A 227 10.18 -5.78 21.64
N LEU A 228 9.02 -5.73 22.30
CA LEU A 228 7.71 -5.54 21.65
C LEU A 228 7.27 -4.08 21.55
N PHE A 229 7.80 -3.19 22.40
CA PHE A 229 7.37 -1.78 22.42
C PHE A 229 8.53 -0.80 22.26
N VAL A 230 9.54 -0.82 23.13
CA VAL A 230 10.60 0.22 23.13
C VAL A 230 11.45 0.18 21.88
N VAL A 231 11.99 -0.98 21.51
CA VAL A 231 12.85 -1.15 20.33
C VAL A 231 12.07 -0.92 19.03
N PRO A 232 10.86 -1.47 18.85
CA PRO A 232 10.02 -1.14 17.70
C PRO A 232 9.70 0.36 17.62
N LEU A 233 9.38 1.00 18.74
CA LEU A 233 9.12 2.43 18.79
C LEU A 233 10.38 3.23 18.41
N ALA A 234 11.55 2.87 18.93
CA ALA A 234 12.81 3.50 18.58
C ALA A 234 13.09 3.35 17.08
N ALA A 235 12.95 2.15 16.51
CA ALA A 235 13.12 1.91 15.08
C ALA A 235 12.08 2.66 14.22
N TYR A 236 10.83 2.76 14.69
CA TYR A 236 9.81 3.59 14.05
C TYR A 236 10.17 5.07 14.09
N THR A 237 10.67 5.58 15.23
CA THR A 237 11.11 6.98 15.35
C THR A 237 12.33 7.26 14.46
N LEU A 238 13.26 6.32 14.35
CA LEU A 238 14.40 6.40 13.44
C LEU A 238 13.94 6.49 11.99
N TRP A 239 12.98 5.65 11.59
CA TRP A 239 12.35 5.73 10.28
C TRP A 239 11.67 7.09 10.06
N GLN A 240 10.93 7.61 11.04
CA GLN A 240 10.29 8.93 10.95
C GLN A 240 11.31 10.06 10.76
N LEU A 241 12.39 10.06 11.53
CA LEU A 241 13.46 11.05 11.41
C LEU A 241 14.15 10.96 10.04
N MET A 242 14.43 9.75 9.56
CA MET A 242 15.00 9.52 8.23
C MET A 242 14.06 10.01 7.13
N TYR A 243 12.76 9.71 7.23
CA TYR A 243 11.75 10.18 6.29
C TYR A 243 11.68 11.71 6.27
N PHE A 244 11.61 12.33 7.45
CA PHE A 244 11.61 13.79 7.60
C PHE A 244 12.85 14.42 6.96
N LEU A 245 14.04 13.89 7.24
CA LEU A 245 15.29 14.41 6.71
C LEU A 245 15.36 14.28 5.17
N ILE A 246 14.99 13.11 4.63
CA ILE A 246 15.03 12.88 3.18
C ILE A 246 14.00 13.75 2.45
N VAL A 247 12.76 13.76 2.93
CA VAL A 247 11.65 14.41 2.22
C VAL A 247 11.62 15.92 2.47
N ASN A 248 11.70 16.35 3.73
CA ASN A 248 11.48 17.74 4.12
C ASN A 248 12.74 18.59 4.17
N VAL A 249 13.93 17.99 4.28
CA VAL A 249 15.21 18.72 4.28
C VAL A 249 15.89 18.60 2.91
N LEU A 250 16.27 17.39 2.52
CA LEU A 250 17.06 17.15 1.30
C LEU A 250 16.31 17.39 0.00
N ARG A 251 15.01 17.07 -0.04
CA ARG A 251 14.21 17.10 -1.28
C ARG A 251 13.24 18.27 -1.34
N ARG A 252 13.23 19.17 -0.35
CA ARG A 252 12.30 20.31 -0.27
C ARG A 252 12.28 21.15 -1.54
N GLN A 253 13.47 21.52 -2.05
CA GLN A 253 13.57 22.33 -3.26
C GLN A 253 13.06 21.59 -4.51
N ARG A 254 13.22 20.26 -4.57
CA ARG A 254 12.75 19.44 -5.70
C ARG A 254 11.23 19.21 -5.65
N LEU A 255 10.67 19.02 -4.46
CA LEU A 255 9.23 18.92 -4.22
C LEU A 255 8.51 20.24 -4.51
N LEU A 256 9.13 21.38 -4.18
CA LEU A 256 8.60 22.71 -4.51
C LEU A 256 8.66 23.00 -6.02
N ARG A 257 9.66 22.46 -6.72
CA ARG A 257 9.86 22.69 -8.16
C ARG A 257 9.04 21.76 -9.05
N ASP A 258 8.65 20.58 -8.56
CA ASP A 258 7.84 19.62 -9.32
C ASP A 258 6.61 19.17 -8.50
N PRO A 259 5.44 19.82 -8.68
CA PRO A 259 4.24 19.53 -7.92
C PRO A 259 3.66 18.14 -8.22
N GLU A 260 4.07 17.46 -9.29
CA GLU A 260 3.62 16.10 -9.63
C GLU A 260 4.24 15.01 -8.72
N VAL A 261 5.33 15.34 -8.01
CA VAL A 261 6.01 14.40 -7.11
C VAL A 261 5.15 14.16 -5.87
N MET A 262 4.49 13.01 -5.81
CA MET A 262 3.60 12.66 -4.71
C MET A 262 4.33 11.93 -3.57
N THR A 263 3.93 12.25 -2.34
CA THR A 263 4.37 11.60 -1.09
C THR A 263 3.14 11.29 -0.23
N SER A 264 3.25 10.30 0.66
CA SER A 264 2.16 9.90 1.56
C SER A 264 1.67 11.05 2.44
N TYR A 265 2.58 11.91 2.89
CA TYR A 265 2.22 13.13 3.63
C TYR A 265 1.34 14.09 2.81
N ARG A 266 1.67 14.31 1.52
CA ARG A 266 0.87 15.19 0.64
C ARG A 266 -0.52 14.60 0.35
N GLU A 267 -0.63 13.29 0.18
CA GLU A 267 -1.94 12.64 -0.01
C GLU A 267 -2.82 12.75 1.23
N LEU A 268 -2.27 12.50 2.42
CA LEU A 268 -3.02 12.70 3.68
C LEU A 268 -3.47 14.14 3.84
N SER A 269 -2.58 15.10 3.58
CA SER A 269 -2.90 16.53 3.68
C SER A 269 -4.03 16.92 2.71
N LYS A 270 -3.98 16.45 1.46
CA LYS A 270 -5.05 16.69 0.47
C LYS A 270 -6.37 16.06 0.88
N LYS A 271 -6.34 14.84 1.42
CA LYS A 271 -7.55 14.16 1.93
C LYS A 271 -8.16 14.90 3.12
N ALA A 272 -7.33 15.39 4.04
CA ALA A 272 -7.77 16.18 5.19
C ALA A 272 -8.37 17.53 4.75
N GLN A 273 -7.77 18.22 3.78
CA GLN A 273 -8.30 19.47 3.24
C GLN A 273 -9.64 19.31 2.51
N LYS A 274 -9.91 18.15 1.90
CA LYS A 274 -11.19 17.86 1.23
C LYS A 274 -12.30 17.45 2.20
N ALA A 275 -11.95 17.12 3.44
CA ALA A 275 -12.90 16.67 4.46
C ALA A 275 -13.39 17.80 5.39
N ASN A 276 -12.77 18.99 5.29
CA ASN A 276 -13.19 20.24 5.93
C ASN A 276 -13.86 21.16 4.91
#